data_AF-A0A4P7F4L8-F1
#
_entry.id   AF-A0A4P7F4L8-F1
#
_cell.length_a   1.000
_cell.length_b   1.000
_cell.length_c   1.000
_cell.angle_alpha   90.00
_cell.angle_beta   90.00
_cell.angle_gamma   90.00
#
_symmetry.space_group_name_H-M   'P 1'
#
loop_
_entity.id
_entity.type
_entity.pdbx_description
1 polymer ?
#
loop_
_entity_poly.entity_id
_entity_poly.type
_entity_poly.pdbx_seq_one_letter_code
_entity_poly.pdbx_strand_id
1 'polypeptide(L)'
;MNDRQRDYFRRKLIAWKEDILRESQETLVVLQSENQNHPDLADRASSETDRSIELRARDRQRKLIAKIDAALGRIEDGTYGYCEETGEPIGLKRLDARPIATLSVEAQERHERRERTYRED
;
A
#
# COMPACT_ATOMS: atom_id res chain seq x y z
N MET A 1 -1.63 19.22 11.95
CA MET A 1 -2.56 18.98 10.83
C MET A 1 -3.91 19.60 11.19
N ASN A 2 -4.53 20.42 10.34
CA ASN A 2 -5.86 20.98 10.65
C ASN A 2 -6.99 20.04 10.19
N ASP A 3 -8.24 20.33 10.61
CA ASP A 3 -9.41 19.47 10.33
C ASP A 3 -9.71 19.33 8.84
N ARG A 4 -9.55 20.42 8.08
CA ARG A 4 -9.77 20.42 6.63
C ARG A 4 -8.77 19.53 5.91
N GLN A 5 -7.50 19.55 6.34
CA GLN A 5 -6.46 18.67 5.81
C GLN A 5 -6.71 17.22 6.19
N ARG A 6 -7.12 16.95 7.44
CA ARG A 6 -7.47 15.59 7.88
C ARG A 6 -8.62 15.01 7.07
N ASP A 7 -9.66 15.80 6.80
CA ASP A 7 -10.79 15.38 5.98
C ASP A 7 -10.39 15.11 4.51
N TYR A 8 -9.55 15.96 3.94
CA TYR A 8 -8.98 15.74 2.60
C TYR A 8 -8.24 14.38 2.52
N PHE A 9 -7.33 14.12 3.45
CA PHE A 9 -6.57 12.86 3.45
C PHE A 9 -7.44 11.65 3.77
N ARG A 10 -8.45 11.78 4.63
CA ARG A 10 -9.42 10.71 4.90
C ARG A 10 -10.13 10.29 3.60
N ARG A 11 -10.67 11.25 2.84
CA ARG A 11 -11.34 10.96 1.56
C ARG A 11 -10.37 10.34 0.55
N LYS A 12 -9.14 10.85 0.47
CA LYS A 12 -8.10 10.32 -0.41
C LYS A 12 -7.75 8.86 -0.08
N LEU A 13 -7.60 8.54 1.20
CA LEU A 13 -7.29 7.19 1.68
C LEU A 13 -8.45 6.22 1.43
N ILE A 14 -9.69 6.64 1.68
CA ILE A 14 -10.89 5.82 1.42
C ILE A 14 -11.02 5.52 -0.07
N ALA A 15 -10.94 6.55 -0.93
CA ALA A 15 -11.00 6.36 -2.37
C ALA A 15 -9.89 5.42 -2.86
N TRP A 16 -8.67 5.58 -2.36
CA TRP A 16 -7.57 4.69 -2.72
C TRP A 16 -7.81 3.24 -2.28
N LYS A 17 -8.38 3.02 -1.09
CA LYS A 17 -8.76 1.68 -0.61
C LYS A 17 -9.83 1.05 -1.51
N GLU A 18 -10.86 1.81 -1.87
CA GLU A 18 -11.93 1.37 -2.76
C GLU A 18 -11.38 0.97 -4.14
N ASP A 19 -10.45 1.74 -4.69
CA ASP A 19 -9.82 1.42 -5.98
C ASP A 19 -9.00 0.11 -5.92
N ILE A 20 -8.24 -0.11 -4.85
CA ILE A 20 -7.49 -1.38 -4.67
C ILE A 20 -8.45 -2.57 -4.54
N LEU A 21 -9.56 -2.41 -3.82
CA LEU A 21 -10.56 -3.47 -3.64
C LEU A 21 -11.26 -3.81 -4.97
N ARG A 22 -11.55 -2.79 -5.78
CA ARG A 22 -12.13 -2.96 -7.12
C ARG A 22 -11.18 -3.71 -8.05
N GLU A 23 -9.93 -3.28 -8.13
CA GLU A 23 -8.88 -3.95 -8.91
C GLU A 23 -8.75 -5.41 -8.48
N SER A 24 -8.68 -5.67 -7.16
CA SER A 24 -8.61 -7.03 -6.64
C SER A 24 -9.83 -7.89 -6.99
N GLN A 25 -11.03 -7.31 -7.10
CA GLN A 25 -12.24 -8.02 -7.50
C GLN A 25 -12.22 -8.35 -9.01
N GLU A 26 -11.79 -7.41 -9.85
CA GLU A 26 -11.65 -7.61 -11.30
C GLU A 26 -10.64 -8.72 -11.61
N THR A 27 -9.47 -8.73 -10.97
CA THR A 27 -8.46 -9.80 -11.14
C THR A 27 -9.01 -11.17 -10.75
N LEU A 28 -9.85 -11.26 -9.70
CA LEU A 28 -10.45 -12.53 -9.28
C LEU A 28 -11.42 -13.09 -10.34
N VAL A 29 -12.19 -12.23 -10.99
CA VAL A 29 -13.11 -12.63 -12.06
C VAL A 29 -12.32 -13.18 -13.26
N VAL A 30 -11.22 -12.51 -13.62
CA VAL A 30 -10.33 -12.97 -14.71
C VAL A 30 -9.75 -14.35 -14.40
N LEU A 31 -9.15 -14.54 -13.21
CA LEU A 31 -8.57 -15.84 -12.80
C LEU A 31 -9.61 -16.96 -12.75
N GLN A 32 -10.85 -16.68 -12.35
CA GLN A 32 -11.94 -17.66 -12.35
C GLN A 32 -12.33 -18.08 -13.77
N SER A 33 -12.35 -17.12 -14.71
CA SER A 33 -12.68 -17.38 -16.12
C SER A 33 -11.59 -18.19 -16.83
N GLU A 34 -10.32 -17.89 -16.58
CA GLU A 34 -9.18 -18.62 -17.16
C GLU A 34 -9.13 -20.08 -16.71
N ASN A 35 -9.46 -20.34 -15.43
CA ASN A 35 -9.49 -21.69 -14.87
C ASN A 35 -10.62 -22.57 -15.44
N GLN A 36 -11.62 -22.00 -16.14
CA GLN A 36 -12.66 -22.78 -16.82
C GLN A 36 -12.21 -23.33 -18.19
N ASN A 37 -11.14 -22.77 -18.77
CA ASN A 37 -10.56 -23.28 -20.01
C ASN A 37 -9.57 -24.38 -19.66
N HIS A 38 -9.77 -25.59 -20.16
CA HIS A 38 -8.82 -26.69 -19.98
C HIS A 38 -7.56 -26.41 -20.82
N PRO A 39 -6.43 -26.01 -20.18
CA PRO A 39 -5.23 -25.68 -20.91
C PRO A 39 -4.56 -26.98 -21.36
N ASP A 40 -3.95 -26.97 -22.55
CA ASP A 40 -3.06 -28.08 -22.91
C ASP A 40 -1.80 -28.08 -22.00
N LEU A 41 -0.90 -29.05 -22.18
CA LEU A 41 0.30 -29.17 -21.34
C LEU A 41 1.23 -27.95 -21.41
N ALA A 42 1.25 -27.22 -22.52
CA ALA A 42 2.07 -26.02 -22.68
C ALA A 42 1.40 -24.81 -22.01
N ASP A 43 0.08 -24.67 -22.16
CA ASP A 43 -0.69 -23.59 -21.55
C ASP A 43 -0.70 -23.69 -20.01
N ARG A 44 -0.56 -24.90 -19.46
CA ARG A 44 -0.52 -25.13 -18.01
C ARG A 44 0.66 -24.45 -17.33
N ALA A 45 1.86 -24.52 -17.94
CA ALA A 45 3.07 -23.93 -17.35
C ALA A 45 2.98 -22.39 -17.28
N SER A 46 2.42 -21.77 -18.32
CA SER A 46 2.16 -20.33 -18.38
C SER A 46 1.13 -19.92 -17.33
N SER A 47 -0.01 -20.63 -17.26
CA SER A 47 -1.09 -20.35 -16.31
C SER A 47 -0.65 -20.46 -14.84
N GLU A 48 0.18 -21.46 -14.51
CA GLU A 48 0.74 -21.59 -13.15
C GLU A 48 1.67 -20.42 -12.79
N THR A 49 2.44 -19.92 -13.75
CA THR A 49 3.31 -18.76 -13.56
C THR A 49 2.49 -17.49 -13.32
N ASP A 50 1.50 -17.22 -14.17
CA ASP A 50 0.62 -16.05 -14.06
C ASP A 50 -0.12 -16.05 -12.71
N ARG A 51 -0.66 -17.21 -12.32
CA ARG A 51 -1.30 -17.37 -11.00
C ARG A 51 -0.35 -17.05 -9.84
N SER A 52 0.94 -17.42 -9.94
CA SER A 52 1.93 -17.14 -8.91
C SER A 52 2.22 -15.63 -8.79
N ILE A 53 2.22 -14.91 -9.91
CA ILE A 53 2.40 -13.46 -9.97
C ILE A 53 1.19 -12.79 -9.31
N GLU A 54 -0.03 -13.26 -9.60
CA GLU A 54 -1.25 -12.63 -9.09
C GLU A 54 -1.42 -12.84 -7.60
N LEU A 55 -1.05 -14.02 -7.09
CA LEU A 55 -1.03 -14.27 -5.64
C LEU A 55 -0.09 -13.30 -4.92
N ARG A 56 1.10 -13.03 -5.49
CA ARG A 56 2.04 -12.05 -4.93
C ARG A 56 1.50 -10.63 -5.03
N ALA A 57 0.84 -10.26 -6.12
CA ALA A 57 0.19 -8.96 -6.28
C ALA A 57 -0.88 -8.73 -5.21
N ARG A 58 -1.76 -9.73 -5.02
CA ARG A 58 -2.81 -9.70 -4.00
C ARG A 58 -2.27 -9.57 -2.58
N ASP A 59 -1.18 -10.27 -2.27
CA ASP A 59 -0.53 -10.11 -0.96
C ASP A 59 0.02 -8.70 -0.73
N ARG A 60 0.55 -8.05 -1.78
CA ARG A 60 0.97 -6.64 -1.70
C ARG A 60 -0.22 -5.71 -1.51
N GLN A 61 -1.31 -5.90 -2.26
CA GLN A 61 -2.54 -5.14 -2.12
C GLN A 61 -3.12 -5.27 -0.69
N ARG A 62 -3.18 -6.48 -0.13
CA ARG A 62 -3.62 -6.71 1.26
C ARG A 62 -2.77 -5.94 2.27
N LYS A 63 -1.44 -6.02 2.14
CA LYS A 63 -0.52 -5.26 3.01
C LYS A 63 -0.69 -3.75 2.85
N LEU A 64 -0.98 -3.28 1.64
CA LEU A 64 -1.23 -1.88 1.36
C LEU A 64 -2.53 -1.40 2.00
N ILE A 65 -3.62 -2.17 1.90
CA ILE A 65 -4.90 -1.89 2.58
C ILE A 65 -4.69 -1.79 4.09
N ALA A 66 -3.93 -2.71 4.70
CA ALA A 66 -3.62 -2.64 6.12
C ALA A 66 -2.89 -1.33 6.52
N LYS A 67 -2.01 -0.82 5.65
CA LYS A 67 -1.35 0.49 5.86
C LYS A 67 -2.31 1.66 5.70
N ILE A 68 -3.26 1.57 4.79
CA ILE A 68 -4.32 2.57 4.62
C ILE A 68 -5.21 2.61 5.86
N ASP A 69 -5.62 1.45 6.37
CA ASP A 69 -6.44 1.34 7.58
C ASP A 69 -5.71 1.89 8.81
N ALA A 70 -4.40 1.61 8.95
CA ALA A 70 -3.59 2.23 9.99
C ALA A 70 -3.52 3.76 9.84
N ALA A 71 -3.39 4.28 8.61
CA ALA A 71 -3.40 5.72 8.36
C ALA A 71 -4.75 6.36 8.71
N LEU A 72 -5.87 5.69 8.42
CA LEU A 72 -7.22 6.13 8.82
C LEU A 72 -7.37 6.14 10.35
N GLY A 73 -6.89 5.11 11.05
CA GLY A 73 -6.85 5.10 12.51
C GLY A 73 -6.07 6.28 13.09
N ARG A 74 -4.91 6.62 12.50
CA ARG A 74 -4.13 7.81 12.89
C ARG A 74 -4.87 9.13 12.64
N ILE A 75 -5.79 9.17 11.67
CA ILE A 75 -6.62 10.37 11.45
C ILE A 75 -7.63 10.53 12.59
N GLU A 76 -8.19 9.41 13.06
CA GLU A 76 -9.17 9.37 14.16
C GLU A 76 -8.55 9.74 15.50
N ASP A 77 -7.36 9.22 15.82
CA ASP A 77 -6.65 9.53 17.06
C ASP A 77 -5.93 10.90 17.04
N GLY A 78 -5.84 11.55 15.87
CA GLY A 78 -5.23 12.87 15.70
C GLY A 78 -3.72 12.88 15.48
N THR A 79 -3.06 11.73 15.39
CA THR A 79 -1.61 11.60 15.15
C THR A 79 -1.21 11.67 13.68
N TYR A 80 -2.17 11.61 12.75
CA TYR A 80 -1.89 11.65 11.32
C TYR A 80 -1.18 12.93 10.88
N GLY A 81 -0.11 12.73 10.11
CA GLY A 81 0.70 13.79 9.54
C GLY A 81 1.87 14.24 10.41
N TYR A 82 2.18 13.48 11.47
CA TYR A 82 3.38 13.64 12.29
C TYR A 82 4.26 12.39 12.18
N CYS A 83 5.57 12.60 12.25
CA CYS A 83 6.58 11.57 12.17
C CYS A 83 6.53 10.68 13.42
N GLU A 84 6.45 9.36 13.24
CA GLU A 84 6.42 8.41 14.36
C GLU A 84 7.74 8.34 15.15
N GLU A 85 8.86 8.74 14.52
CA GLU A 85 10.18 8.73 15.16
C GLU A 85 10.49 10.04 15.88
N THR A 86 10.18 11.19 15.27
CA THR A 86 10.60 12.52 15.77
C THR A 86 9.45 13.36 16.32
N GLY A 87 8.19 13.00 16.05
CA GLY A 87 7.01 13.82 16.34
C GLY A 87 6.85 15.05 15.43
N GLU A 88 7.78 15.29 14.50
CA GLU A 88 7.75 16.47 13.64
C GLU A 88 6.68 16.35 12.54
N PRO A 89 6.14 17.48 12.05
CA PRO A 89 5.18 17.46 10.95
C PRO A 89 5.77 16.83 9.68
N ILE A 90 5.05 15.88 9.09
CA ILE A 90 5.36 15.35 7.76
C ILE A 90 4.87 16.37 6.72
N GLY A 91 5.75 16.75 5.79
CA GLY A 91 5.43 17.74 4.76
C GLY A 91 4.18 17.37 3.96
N LEU A 92 3.29 18.34 3.74
CA LEU A 92 2.02 18.13 3.03
C LEU A 92 2.21 17.54 1.63
N LYS A 93 3.22 18.01 0.87
CA LYS A 93 3.55 17.47 -0.46
C LYS A 93 3.94 15.98 -0.39
N ARG A 94 4.61 15.56 0.69
CA ARG A 94 4.97 14.15 0.91
C ARG A 94 3.74 13.31 1.22
N LEU A 95 2.86 13.78 2.11
CA LEU A 95 1.61 13.08 2.39
C LEU A 95 0.68 13.04 1.18
N ASP A 96 0.69 14.09 0.34
CA ASP A 96 -0.07 14.10 -0.89
C ASP A 96 0.46 13.07 -1.90
N ALA A 97 1.78 12.95 -2.04
CA ALA A 97 2.39 11.91 -2.86
C ALA A 97 2.22 10.49 -2.26
N ARG A 98 2.31 10.35 -0.94
CA ARG A 98 2.25 9.07 -0.22
C ARG A 98 1.52 9.22 1.12
N PRO A 99 0.18 9.10 1.15
CA PRO A 99 -0.62 9.39 2.35
C PRO A 99 -0.46 8.36 3.48
N ILE A 100 0.10 7.20 3.19
CA ILE A 100 0.46 6.18 4.20
C ILE A 100 1.84 6.42 4.83
N ALA A 101 2.54 7.51 4.51
CA ALA A 101 3.84 7.79 5.09
C ALA A 101 3.74 7.96 6.63
N THR A 102 4.65 7.32 7.35
CA THR A 102 4.76 7.39 8.81
C THR A 102 5.94 8.22 9.29
N LEU A 103 6.94 8.43 8.41
CA LEU A 103 8.17 9.15 8.71
C LEU A 103 8.28 10.43 7.88
N SER A 104 8.94 11.45 8.45
CA SER A 104 9.44 12.60 7.70
C SER A 104 10.50 12.18 6.66
N VAL A 105 10.86 13.08 5.75
CA VAL A 105 11.90 12.79 4.74
C VAL A 105 13.23 12.48 5.44
N GLU A 106 13.63 13.32 6.38
CA GLU A 106 14.90 13.16 7.11
C GLU A 106 14.92 11.87 7.95
N ALA A 107 13.83 11.55 8.64
CA ALA A 107 13.73 10.30 9.41
C ALA A 107 13.81 9.07 8.48
N GLN A 108 13.14 9.12 7.33
CA GLN A 108 13.22 8.07 6.32
C GLN A 108 14.65 7.88 5.79
N GLU A 109 15.35 8.97 5.46
CA GLU A 109 16.73 8.92 4.97
C GLU A 109 17.69 8.33 6.01
N ARG A 110 17.51 8.67 7.30
CA ARG A 110 18.28 8.05 8.39
C ARG A 110 18.00 6.56 8.52
N HIS A 111 16.74 6.15 8.42
CA HIS A 111 16.35 4.75 8.50
C HIS A 111 16.99 3.94 7.36
N GLU A 112 16.89 4.44 6.13
CA GLU A 112 17.46 3.79 4.94
C GLU A 112 19.00 3.70 4.99
N ARG A 113 19.66 4.75 5.50
CA ARG A 113 21.12 4.72 5.71
C ARG A 113 21.54 3.64 6.70
N ARG A 114 20.80 3.49 7.82
CA ARG A 114 21.08 2.44 8.81
C ARG A 114 20.85 1.04 8.23
N GLU A 115 19.74 0.82 7.54
CA GLU A 115 19.46 -0.47 6.90
C GLU A 115 20.53 -0.88 5.89
N ARG A 116 21.12 0.09 5.17
CA ARG A 116 22.21 -0.19 4.22
C ARG A 116 23.47 -0.68 4.93
N THR A 117 23.88 -0.03 6.02
CA THR A 117 25.05 -0.45 6.80
C THR A 117 24.88 -1.88 7.34
N TYR A 118 23.70 -2.23 7.85
CA TYR A 118 23.40 -3.58 8.35
C TYR A 118 23.34 -4.69 7.29
N ARG A 119 23.17 -4.35 6.01
CA ARG A 119 23.19 -5.35 4.91
C ARG A 119 24.58 -5.62 4.36
N GLU A 120 25.53 -4.73 4.64
CA GLU A 120 26.92 -4.81 4.16
C GLU A 120 27.85 -5.51 5.19
N ASP A 121 27.36 -5.76 6.42
CA ASP A 121 27.98 -6.59 7.47
C ASP A 121 27.40 -8.02 7.49
#